data_AF-A0A536LS40-F1
#
_entry.id   AF-A0A536LS40-F1
#
_cell.length_a   1.000
_cell.length_b   1.000
_cell.length_c   1.000
_cell.angle_alpha   90.00
_cell.angle_beta   90.00
_cell.angle_gamma   90.00
#
_symmetry.space_group_name_H-M   'P 1'
#
loop_
_entity.id
_entity.type
_entity.pdbx_description
1 polymer ?
#
loop_
_entity_poly.entity_id
_entity_poly.type
_entity_poly.pdbx_seq_one_letter_code
_entity_poly.pdbx_strand_id
1 'polypeptide(L)'
;MLADRPPFEDIYRDYLGRIYAYVRAQVGTSADAEDITAQVFMNAYQAYARFEARNTTPSAWLFRIARNATLDHFRAHGRRERLRRTIEHQPMPEED
;
A
#
# COMPACT_ATOMS: atom_id res chain seq x y z
N MET A 1 25.10 19.28 -3.32
CA MET A 1 25.31 17.92 -2.77
C MET A 1 24.02 17.12 -2.91
N LEU A 2 23.93 16.28 -3.93
CA LEU A 2 22.82 15.33 -4.15
C LEU A 2 23.05 13.98 -3.43
N ALA A 3 24.01 13.93 -2.49
CA ALA A 3 24.72 12.71 -2.10
C ALA A 3 24.37 12.14 -0.71
N ASP A 4 23.18 12.44 -0.16
CA ASP A 4 22.80 11.98 1.20
C ASP A 4 21.64 10.97 1.21
N ARG A 5 21.24 10.43 0.06
CA ARG A 5 20.22 9.37 -0.03
C ARG A 5 20.67 8.22 -0.94
N PRO A 6 20.44 6.95 -0.56
CA PRO A 6 20.77 5.81 -1.39
C PRO A 6 19.93 5.83 -2.68
N PRO A 7 20.45 5.36 -3.83
CA PRO A 7 19.67 5.18 -5.05
C PRO A 7 18.36 4.44 -4.77
N PHE A 8 17.27 4.87 -5.43
CA PHE A 8 15.97 4.23 -5.22
C PHE A 8 15.99 2.74 -5.61
N GLU A 9 16.77 2.38 -6.64
CA GLU A 9 16.92 1.00 -7.07
C GLU A 9 17.48 0.09 -5.98
N ASP A 10 18.41 0.58 -5.16
CA ASP A 10 18.97 -0.18 -4.03
C ASP A 10 17.90 -0.40 -2.95
N ILE A 11 17.11 0.64 -2.64
CA ILE A 11 15.96 0.51 -1.73
C ILE A 11 14.96 -0.52 -2.27
N TYR A 12 14.66 -0.47 -3.56
CA TYR A 12 13.74 -1.42 -4.18
C TYR A 12 14.26 -2.86 -4.05
N ARG A 13 15.51 -3.09 -4.46
CA ARG A 13 16.16 -4.41 -4.46
C ARG A 13 16.26 -5.00 -3.05
N ASP A 14 16.63 -4.20 -2.07
CA ASP A 14 16.86 -4.65 -0.69
C ASP A 14 15.55 -4.95 0.06
N TYR A 15 14.46 -4.27 -0.30
CA TYR A 15 13.22 -4.31 0.49
C TYR A 15 12.03 -4.93 -0.21
N LEU A 16 12.05 -5.18 -1.54
CA LEU A 16 10.90 -5.75 -2.26
C LEU A 16 10.35 -7.01 -1.57
N GLY A 17 11.21 -8.00 -1.34
CA GLY A 17 10.79 -9.27 -0.71
C GLY A 17 10.28 -9.09 0.72
N ARG A 18 10.87 -8.15 1.49
CA ARG A 18 10.49 -7.88 2.89
C ARG A 18 9.14 -7.17 2.98
N ILE A 19 8.90 -6.20 2.11
CA ILE A 19 7.61 -5.49 2.03
C ILE A 19 6.53 -6.44 1.55
N TYR A 20 6.79 -7.23 0.51
CA TYR A 20 5.85 -8.25 0.05
C TYR A 20 5.47 -9.22 1.16
N ALA A 21 6.46 -9.79 1.87
CA ALA A 21 6.20 -10.70 2.98
C ALA A 21 5.38 -10.05 4.11
N TYR A 22 5.70 -8.79 4.46
CA TYR A 22 4.98 -8.01 5.46
C TYR A 22 3.52 -7.78 5.09
N VAL A 23 3.25 -7.42 3.83
CA VAL A 23 1.88 -7.20 3.33
C VAL A 23 1.14 -8.54 3.24
N ARG A 24 1.78 -9.58 2.69
CA ARG A 24 1.18 -10.91 2.52
C ARG A 24 0.72 -11.51 3.84
N ALA A 25 1.45 -11.27 4.93
CA ALA A 25 1.07 -11.70 6.27
C ALA A 25 -0.21 -11.03 6.81
N GLN A 26 -0.68 -9.94 6.19
CA GLN A 26 -1.86 -9.18 6.63
C GLN A 26 -3.09 -9.40 5.74
N VAL A 27 -2.90 -9.63 4.44
CA VAL A 27 -4.00 -9.71 3.48
C VAL A 27 -4.41 -11.14 3.13
N GLY A 28 -5.62 -11.32 2.60
CA GLY A 28 -6.16 -12.65 2.30
C GLY A 28 -5.50 -13.32 1.10
N THR A 29 -5.19 -12.56 0.04
CA THR A 29 -4.76 -13.12 -1.25
C THR A 29 -3.35 -12.66 -1.65
N SER A 30 -2.69 -13.46 -2.50
CA SER A 30 -1.40 -13.05 -3.09
C SER A 30 -1.56 -11.85 -4.03
N ALA A 31 -2.68 -11.78 -4.77
CA ALA A 31 -2.99 -10.66 -5.66
C ALA A 31 -3.07 -9.33 -4.90
N ASP A 32 -3.79 -9.29 -3.77
CA ASP A 32 -3.84 -8.10 -2.91
C ASP A 32 -2.43 -7.73 -2.41
N ALA A 33 -1.60 -8.73 -2.08
CA ALA A 33 -0.25 -8.48 -1.60
C ALA A 33 0.65 -7.90 -2.69
N GLU A 34 0.56 -8.39 -3.93
CA GLU A 34 1.28 -7.86 -5.09
C GLU A 34 0.86 -6.42 -5.39
N ASP A 35 -0.44 -6.16 -5.47
CA ASP A 35 -1.01 -4.83 -5.75
C ASP A 35 -0.60 -3.80 -4.69
N ILE A 36 -0.76 -4.15 -3.41
CA ILE A 36 -0.37 -3.25 -2.32
C ILE A 36 1.14 -3.03 -2.35
N THR A 37 1.95 -4.07 -2.57
CA THR A 37 3.41 -3.93 -2.66
C THR A 37 3.81 -2.97 -3.78
N ALA A 38 3.21 -3.09 -4.96
CA ALA A 38 3.41 -2.15 -6.05
C ALA A 38 3.03 -0.71 -5.65
N GLN A 39 1.90 -0.54 -4.96
CA GLN A 39 1.46 0.76 -4.45
C GLN A 39 2.44 1.36 -3.43
N VAL A 40 3.05 0.53 -2.56
CA VAL A 40 4.08 0.98 -1.61
C VAL A 40 5.25 1.59 -2.35
N PHE A 41 5.80 0.89 -3.35
CA PHE A 41 6.96 1.38 -4.10
C PHE A 41 6.63 2.57 -4.99
N MET A 42 5.42 2.65 -5.54
CA MET A 42 4.94 3.84 -6.26
C MET A 42 4.88 5.06 -5.33
N ASN A 43 4.28 4.91 -4.15
CA ASN A 43 4.21 5.97 -3.14
C ASN A 43 5.61 6.35 -2.63
N ALA A 44 6.48 5.37 -2.43
CA ALA A 44 7.86 5.58 -2.03
C ALA A 44 8.62 6.37 -3.09
N TYR A 45 8.48 6.03 -4.37
CA TYR A 45 9.14 6.73 -5.47
C TYR A 45 8.70 8.21 -5.55
N GLN A 46 7.40 8.48 -5.40
CA GLN A 46 6.87 9.85 -5.36
C GLN A 46 7.39 10.64 -4.16
N ALA A 47 7.55 9.99 -3.01
CA ALA A 47 8.05 10.61 -1.79
C ALA A 47 9.60 10.68 -1.71
N TYR A 48 10.30 9.89 -2.53
CA TYR A 48 11.76 9.74 -2.50
C TYR A 48 12.49 11.06 -2.72
N ALA A 49 11.92 11.96 -3.54
CA ALA A 49 12.47 13.30 -3.77
C ALA A 49 12.68 14.09 -2.46
N ARG A 50 11.85 13.85 -1.44
CA ARG A 50 11.86 14.52 -0.13
C ARG A 50 12.42 13.64 1.00
N PHE A 51 12.90 12.43 0.68
CA PHE A 51 13.47 11.54 1.67
C PHE A 51 14.84 12.06 2.13
N GLU A 52 14.98 12.27 3.43
CA GLU A 52 16.23 12.68 4.07
C GLU A 52 16.71 11.57 5.01
N ALA A 53 17.82 10.91 4.66
CA ALA A 53 18.36 9.78 5.43
C ALA A 53 18.84 10.17 6.84
N ARG A 54 19.03 11.46 7.11
CA ARG A 54 19.42 11.97 8.43
C ARG A 54 18.31 11.86 9.48
N ASN A 55 17.04 11.83 9.06
CA ASN A 55 15.89 11.85 9.97
C ASN A 55 15.24 10.48 10.16
N THR A 56 15.52 9.51 9.28
CA THR A 56 14.92 8.18 9.35
C THR A 56 15.67 7.18 8.47
N THR A 57 15.60 5.89 8.82
CA THR A 57 16.18 4.83 7.99
C THR A 57 15.27 4.52 6.80
N PRO A 58 15.84 4.05 5.66
CA PRO A 58 15.04 3.58 4.52
C PRO A 58 14.02 2.52 4.92
N SER A 59 14.38 1.60 5.82
CA SER A 59 13.47 0.58 6.34
C SER A 59 12.27 1.19 7.05
N ALA A 60 12.48 2.01 8.09
CA ALA A 60 11.41 2.59 8.89
C ALA A 60 10.47 3.44 8.03
N TRP A 61 11.03 4.21 7.09
CA TRP A 61 10.27 4.98 6.13
C TRP A 61 9.39 4.09 5.22
N LEU A 62 9.95 3.04 4.64
CA LEU A 62 9.25 2.16 3.71
C LEU A 62 8.17 1.33 4.41
N PHE A 63 8.44 0.82 5.61
CA PHE A 63 7.43 0.09 6.41
C PHE A 63 6.29 1.00 6.87
N ARG A 64 6.54 2.30 7.12
CA ARG A 64 5.48 3.27 7.38
C ARG A 64 4.57 3.45 6.17
N ILE A 65 5.14 3.53 4.97
CA ILE A 65 4.37 3.60 3.72
C ILE A 65 3.57 2.31 3.53
N ALA A 66 4.17 1.14 3.77
CA ALA A 66 3.50 -0.14 3.67
C ALA A 66 2.31 -0.27 4.62
N ARG A 67 2.50 0.09 5.89
CA ARG A 67 1.41 0.12 6.87
C ARG A 67 0.24 0.99 6.41
N ASN A 68 0.52 2.19 5.88
CA ASN A 68 -0.51 3.09 5.40
C ASN A 68 -1.25 2.52 4.18
N ALA A 69 -0.52 1.97 3.21
CA ALA A 69 -1.11 1.35 2.02
C ALA A 69 -2.02 0.16 2.38
N THR A 70 -1.58 -0.69 3.31
CA THR A 70 -2.39 -1.82 3.79
C THR A 70 -3.65 -1.36 4.53
N LEU A 71 -3.55 -0.32 5.37
CA LEU A 71 -4.73 0.26 6.02
C LEU A 71 -5.72 0.85 5.02
N ASP A 72 -5.23 1.51 3.98
CA ASP A 72 -6.07 2.09 2.93
C ASP A 72 -6.76 1.01 2.10
N HIS A 73 -6.09 -0.12 1.83
CA HIS A 73 -6.70 -1.30 1.24
C HIS A 73 -7.89 -1.80 2.07
N PHE A 74 -7.72 -2.01 3.38
CA PHE A 74 -8.83 -2.46 4.24
C PHE A 74 -9.97 -1.45 4.31
N ARG A 75 -9.67 -0.15 4.36
CA ARG A 75 -10.69 0.90 4.32
C ARG A 75 -11.47 0.85 3.00
N ALA A 76 -10.79 0.64 1.88
CA ALA A 76 -11.43 0.53 0.57
C ALA A 76 -12.30 -0.73 0.47
N HIS A 77 -11.81 -1.87 0.94
CA HIS A 77 -12.55 -3.13 0.98
C HIS A 77 -13.83 -2.99 1.81
N GLY A 78 -13.75 -2.39 3.00
CA GLY A 78 -14.93 -2.14 3.85
C GLY A 78 -15.97 -1.23 3.18
N ARG A 79 -15.54 -0.21 2.42
CA ARG A 79 -16.45 0.64 1.64
C ARG A 79 -17.15 -0.14 0.53
N ARG A 80 -16.41 -0.99 -0.20
CA ARG A 80 -16.96 -1.83 -1.27
C ARG A 80 -18.00 -2.82 -0.73
N GLU A 81 -17.71 -3.48 0.39
CA GLU A 81 -18.65 -4.42 1.02
C GLU A 81 -19.92 -3.73 1.55
N ARG A 82 -19.81 -2.49 2.04
CA ARG A 82 -21.00 -1.72 2.42
C ARG A 82 -21.84 -1.35 1.21
N LEU A 83 -21.21 -0.86 0.14
CA LEU A 83 -21.92 -0.53 -1.10
C LEU A 83 -22.60 -1.76 -1.70
N ARG A 84 -21.89 -2.88 -1.75
CA ARG A 84 -22.43 -4.17 -2.22
C ARG A 84 -23.69 -4.56 -1.45
N ARG A 85 -23.64 -4.51 -0.12
CA ARG A 85 -24.84 -4.75 0.72
C ARG A 85 -25.97 -3.78 0.43
N THR A 86 -25.70 -2.50 0.22
CA THR A 86 -26.73 -1.52 -0.13
C THR A 86 -27.39 -1.83 -1.47
N ILE A 87 -26.63 -2.22 -2.49
CA ILE A 87 -27.15 -2.61 -3.81
C ILE A 87 -27.95 -3.91 -3.70
N GLU A 88 -27.43 -4.93 -3.01
CA GLU A 88 -28.10 -6.22 -2.81
C GLU A 88 -29.39 -6.11 -2.00
N HIS A 89 -29.51 -5.10 -1.12
CA HIS A 89 -30.68 -4.88 -0.26
C HIS A 89 -31.63 -3.79 -0.76
N GLN A 90 -31.47 -3.32 -2.01
CA GLN A 90 -32.51 -2.51 -2.65
C GLN A 90 -33.70 -3.41 -3.01
N PRO A 91 -34.91 -3.17 -2.47
CA PRO A 91 -36.10 -3.82 -3.00
C PRO A 91 -36.25 -3.40 -4.46
N MET A 92 -36.50 -4.37 -5.34
CA MET A 92 -36.84 -4.08 -6.74
C MET A 92 -38.01 -3.08 -6.74
N PRO A 93 -37.96 -2.00 -7.53
CA PRO A 93 -39.12 -1.13 -7.68
C PRO A 93 -40.30 -2.01 -8.09
N GLU A 94 -41.40 -1.94 -7.33
CA GLU A 94 -42.64 -2.57 -7.75
C GLU A 94 -42.99 -1.97 -9.12
N GLU A 95 -42.93 -2.80 -10.16
CA GLU A 95 -43.38 -2.42 -11.49
C GLU A 95 -44.90 -2.28 -11.41
N ASP A 96 -45.40 -1.04 -11.52
CA ASP A 96 -46.83 -0.70 -11.60
C ASP A 96 -47.52 -1.27 -12.85
#